data_AF-A0A1E9BAH8-F1
#
_entry.id   AF-A0A1E9BAH8-F1
#
_cell.length_a   1.000
_cell.length_b   1.000
_cell.length_c   1.000
_cell.angle_alpha   90.00
_cell.angle_beta   90.00
_cell.angle_gamma   90.00
#
_symmetry.space_group_name_H-M   'P 1'
#
loop_
_entity.id
_entity.type
_entity.pdbx_description
1 polymer ?
#
loop_
_entity_poly.entity_id
_entity_poly.type
_entity_poly.pdbx_seq_one_letter_code
_entity_poly.pdbx_strand_id
1 'polypeptide(L)'
;METNKYFAIMSEKDDVELMRIITVERADYQADAVIAAEEELERREISPSMYQDFTEEVEKLIKVEIEKKVEKQHLPLSTWVKVMAFIFPFPLFFIIGLVLILFDYQIRGKELCKWIFFGWVFYFTLLVIMKIFL
;
A
#
# COMPACT_ATOMS: atom_id res chain seq x y z
N MET A 1 -6.01 -3.45 -42.38
CA MET A 1 -5.47 -3.14 -41.03
C MET A 1 -6.67 -2.85 -40.15
N GLU A 2 -6.84 -3.62 -39.09
CA GLU A 2 -7.89 -3.37 -38.10
C GLU A 2 -7.54 -2.06 -37.39
N THR A 3 -8.38 -1.04 -37.55
CA THR A 3 -8.14 0.28 -36.95
C THR A 3 -8.27 0.12 -35.43
N ASN A 4 -7.21 0.41 -34.69
CA ASN A 4 -7.23 0.31 -33.24
C ASN A 4 -8.34 1.22 -32.68
N LYS A 5 -9.32 0.62 -32.00
CA LYS A 5 -10.53 1.30 -31.50
C LYS A 5 -10.24 2.41 -30.49
N TYR A 6 -9.02 2.45 -29.93
CA TYR A 6 -8.62 3.45 -28.94
C TYR A 6 -8.14 4.77 -29.55
N PHE A 7 -7.86 4.85 -30.87
CA PHE A 7 -7.39 6.10 -31.50
C PHE A 7 -8.33 7.28 -31.29
N ALA A 8 -9.64 7.09 -31.50
CA ALA A 8 -10.61 8.16 -31.32
C ALA A 8 -10.60 8.67 -29.87
N ILE A 9 -10.56 7.73 -28.91
CA ILE A 9 -10.54 8.03 -27.47
C ILE A 9 -9.25 8.78 -27.09
N MET A 10 -8.09 8.35 -27.61
CA MET A 10 -6.80 8.99 -27.32
C MET A 10 -6.69 10.37 -27.97
N SER A 11 -7.31 10.58 -29.13
CA SER A 11 -7.31 11.90 -29.79
C SER A 11 -8.07 12.98 -29.00
N GLU A 12 -9.01 12.59 -28.14
CA GLU A 12 -9.77 13.50 -27.27
C GLU A 12 -9.02 13.85 -25.97
N LYS A 13 -7.95 13.11 -25.63
CA LYS A 13 -7.17 13.32 -24.41
C LYS A 13 -6.16 14.46 -24.57
N ASP A 14 -5.87 15.13 -23.46
CA ASP A 14 -4.79 16.12 -23.41
C ASP A 14 -3.41 15.44 -23.37
N ASP A 15 -2.36 16.22 -23.67
CA ASP A 15 -0.99 15.71 -23.75
C ASP A 15 -0.52 15.12 -22.41
N VAL A 16 -0.90 15.73 -21.28
CA VAL A 16 -0.51 15.26 -19.94
C VAL A 16 -1.17 13.92 -19.62
N GLU A 17 -2.44 13.77 -19.99
CA GLU A 17 -3.16 12.52 -19.82
C GLU A 17 -2.58 11.40 -20.70
N LEU A 18 -2.25 11.70 -21.96
CA LEU A 18 -1.59 10.74 -22.86
C LEU A 18 -0.22 10.32 -22.31
N MET A 19 0.59 11.27 -21.84
CA MET A 19 1.88 11.00 -21.22
C MET A 19 1.72 10.13 -19.97
N ARG A 20 0.71 10.39 -19.13
CA ARG A 20 0.42 9.57 -17.93
C ARG A 20 0.06 8.13 -18.27
N ILE A 21 -0.70 7.91 -19.34
CA ILE A 21 -1.09 6.57 -19.83
C ILE A 21 0.12 5.76 -20.30
N ILE A 22 1.03 6.35 -21.06
CA ILE A 22 2.18 5.61 -21.61
C ILE A 22 3.33 5.43 -20.60
N THR A 23 3.23 6.08 -19.43
CA THR A 23 4.26 6.09 -18.39
C THR A 23 3.79 5.41 -17.10
N VAL A 24 3.11 6.17 -16.23
CA VAL A 24 2.75 5.82 -14.86
C VAL A 24 1.64 4.78 -14.83
N GLU A 25 0.60 5.02 -15.62
CA GLU A 25 -0.60 4.17 -15.65
C GLU A 25 -0.47 3.07 -16.71
N ARG A 26 0.71 2.89 -17.33
CA ARG A 26 0.90 1.94 -18.44
C ARG A 26 0.41 0.52 -18.12
N ALA A 27 0.54 0.10 -16.86
CA ALA A 27 0.09 -1.22 -16.39
C ALA A 27 -1.44 -1.33 -16.23
N ASP A 28 -2.15 -0.22 -16.10
CA ASP A 28 -3.61 -0.16 -15.89
C ASP A 28 -4.38 -0.17 -17.22
N TYR A 29 -3.70 0.06 -18.34
CA TYR A 29 -4.30 0.11 -19.68
C TYR A 29 -3.97 -1.12 -20.53
N GLN A 30 -4.86 -1.42 -21.50
CA GLN A 30 -4.60 -2.45 -22.49
C GLN A 30 -3.46 -2.02 -23.43
N ALA A 31 -2.66 -2.98 -23.90
CA ALA A 31 -1.54 -2.72 -24.81
C ALA A 31 -1.95 -1.89 -26.03
N ASP A 32 -3.10 -2.21 -26.65
CA ASP A 32 -3.62 -1.44 -27.78
C ASP A 32 -3.94 0.01 -27.41
N ALA A 33 -4.43 0.28 -26.20
CA ALA A 33 -4.69 1.65 -25.74
C ALA A 33 -3.39 2.43 -25.54
N VAL A 34 -2.35 1.78 -25.00
CA VAL A 34 -1.02 2.37 -24.84
C VAL A 34 -0.42 2.71 -26.20
N ILE A 35 -0.51 1.80 -27.18
CA ILE A 35 -0.01 2.02 -28.55
C ILE A 35 -0.74 3.20 -29.20
N ALA A 36 -2.07 3.28 -29.07
CA ALA A 36 -2.84 4.40 -29.61
C ALA A 36 -2.46 5.75 -28.97
N ALA A 37 -2.07 5.76 -27.69
CA ALA A 37 -1.60 6.96 -27.01
C ALA A 37 -0.18 7.36 -27.45
N GLU A 38 0.72 6.38 -27.64
CA GLU A 38 2.08 6.62 -28.17
C GLU A 38 2.01 7.24 -29.59
N GLU A 39 1.17 6.67 -30.46
CA GLU A 39 0.97 7.18 -31.82
C GLU A 39 0.31 8.56 -31.86
N GLU A 40 -0.62 8.86 -30.95
CA GLU A 40 -1.23 10.19 -30.86
C GLU A 40 -0.23 11.25 -30.38
N LEU A 41 0.66 10.91 -29.45
CA LEU A 41 1.76 11.80 -29.04
C LEU A 41 2.77 12.04 -30.17
N GLU A 42 3.08 11.00 -30.95
CA GLU A 42 3.92 11.12 -32.15
C GLU A 42 3.25 12.01 -33.20
N ARG A 43 1.94 11.86 -33.42
CA ARG A 43 1.15 12.72 -34.32
C ARG A 43 1.15 14.20 -33.89
N ARG A 44 1.25 14.47 -32.59
CA ARG A 44 1.36 15.82 -32.01
C ARG A 44 2.79 16.34 -31.97
N GLU A 45 3.75 15.61 -32.53
CA GLU A 45 5.19 15.93 -32.51
C GLU A 45 5.77 16.07 -31.08
N ILE A 46 5.18 15.36 -30.11
CA ILE A 46 5.63 15.36 -28.72
C ILE A 46 6.70 14.29 -28.55
N SER A 47 7.95 14.74 -28.55
CA SER A 47 9.12 13.90 -28.35
C SER A 47 9.18 13.28 -26.94
N PRO A 48 9.67 12.03 -26.80
CA PRO A 48 10.03 11.44 -25.51
C PRO A 48 10.91 12.30 -24.60
N SER A 49 11.76 13.15 -25.18
CA SER A 49 12.61 14.08 -24.42
C SER A 49 11.81 15.17 -23.70
N MET A 50 10.62 15.53 -24.20
CA MET A 50 9.79 16.60 -23.61
C MET A 50 9.13 16.18 -22.30
N TYR A 51 9.01 14.87 -22.06
CA TYR A 51 8.35 14.32 -20.87
C TYR A 51 9.22 13.35 -20.07
N GLN A 52 10.50 13.23 -20.42
CA GLN A 52 11.49 12.50 -19.64
C GLN A 52 11.59 13.04 -18.21
N ASP A 53 11.64 14.36 -18.04
CA ASP A 53 11.70 15.00 -16.72
C ASP A 53 10.44 14.68 -15.89
N PHE A 54 9.27 14.69 -16.54
CA PHE A 54 8.00 14.33 -15.90
C PHE A 54 7.98 12.86 -15.47
N THR A 55 8.47 11.94 -16.32
CA THR A 55 8.59 10.54 -15.93
C THR A 55 9.53 10.33 -14.76
N GLU A 56 10.68 11.01 -14.74
CA GLU A 56 11.66 10.85 -13.68
C GLU A 56 11.14 11.39 -12.35
N GLU A 57 10.47 12.55 -12.37
CA GLU A 57 9.86 13.13 -11.17
C GLU A 57 8.74 12.25 -10.61
N VAL A 58 7.85 11.74 -11.47
CA VAL A 58 6.77 10.86 -11.01
C VAL A 58 7.31 9.50 -10.55
N GLU A 59 8.32 8.93 -11.22
CA GLU A 59 8.97 7.70 -10.77
C GLU A 59 9.63 7.88 -9.38
N LYS A 60 10.25 9.04 -9.12
CA LYS A 60 10.77 9.38 -7.79
C LYS A 60 9.66 9.44 -6.75
N LEU A 61 8.53 10.08 -7.06
CA LEU A 61 7.39 10.15 -6.14
C LEU A 61 6.79 8.77 -5.84
N ILE A 62 6.64 7.92 -6.86
CA ILE A 62 6.17 6.54 -6.71
C ILE A 62 7.13 5.73 -5.83
N LYS A 63 8.45 5.85 -6.06
CA LYS A 63 9.47 5.19 -5.23
C LYS A 63 9.37 5.63 -3.77
N VAL A 64 9.25 6.93 -3.50
CA VAL A 64 9.08 7.46 -2.13
C VAL A 64 7.79 6.94 -1.48
N GLU A 65 6.69 6.83 -2.24
CA GLU A 65 5.45 6.29 -1.70
C GLU A 65 5.55 4.80 -1.39
N ILE A 66 6.18 4.01 -2.28
CA ILE A 66 6.45 2.60 -2.06
C ILE A 66 7.37 2.41 -0.84
N GLU A 67 8.46 3.16 -0.74
CA GLU A 67 9.37 3.14 0.40
C GLU A 67 8.63 3.46 1.70
N LYS A 68 7.77 4.49 1.72
CA LYS A 68 6.93 4.79 2.88
C LYS A 68 5.93 3.68 3.21
N LYS A 69 5.35 3.01 2.22
CA LYS A 69 4.45 1.86 2.44
C LYS A 69 5.22 0.68 3.04
N VAL A 70 6.39 0.37 2.50
CA VAL A 70 7.29 -0.68 3.03
C VAL A 70 7.74 -0.34 4.45
N GLU A 71 8.17 0.89 4.71
CA GLU A 71 8.58 1.34 6.04
C GLU A 71 7.45 1.18 7.07
N LYS A 72 6.22 1.60 6.72
CA LYS A 72 5.03 1.43 7.58
C LYS A 72 4.71 -0.04 7.87
N GLN A 73 4.86 -0.91 6.87
CA GLN A 73 4.62 -2.35 7.01
C GLN A 73 5.66 -3.04 7.90
N HIS A 74 6.92 -2.60 7.82
CA HIS A 74 8.04 -3.22 8.53
C HIS A 74 8.29 -2.67 9.94
N LEU A 75 7.58 -1.62 10.37
CA LEU A 75 7.83 -0.96 11.64
C LEU A 75 7.38 -1.86 12.83
N PRO A 76 8.31 -2.41 13.62
CA PRO A 76 7.96 -3.28 14.73
C PRO A 76 7.20 -2.48 15.81
N LEU A 77 6.43 -3.20 16.63
CA LEU A 77 5.82 -2.62 17.81
C LEU A 77 6.91 -2.35 18.85
N SER A 78 6.88 -1.15 19.44
CA SER A 78 7.80 -0.76 20.50
C SER A 78 7.74 -1.75 21.67
N THR A 79 8.90 -2.09 22.23
CA THR A 79 9.04 -3.01 23.36
C THR A 79 8.17 -2.59 24.55
N TRP A 80 8.08 -1.30 24.84
CA TRP A 80 7.21 -0.78 25.90
C TRP A 80 5.73 -1.05 25.66
N VAL A 81 5.28 -0.93 24.41
CA VAL A 81 3.89 -1.21 24.05
C VAL A 81 3.59 -2.71 24.16
N LYS A 82 4.56 -3.57 23.81
CA LYS A 82 4.44 -5.03 24.01
C LYS A 82 4.22 -5.39 25.48
N VAL A 83 5.01 -4.78 26.39
CA VAL A 83 4.88 -4.98 27.84
C VAL A 83 3.51 -4.51 28.35
N MET A 84 3.07 -3.31 27.93
CA MET A 84 1.77 -2.78 28.34
C MET A 84 0.61 -3.66 27.84
N ALA A 85 0.68 -4.14 26.60
CA ALA A 85 -0.30 -5.04 26.02
C ALA A 85 -0.39 -6.39 26.74
N PHE A 86 0.73 -6.87 27.30
CA PHE A 86 0.77 -8.09 28.10
C PHE A 86 0.18 -7.89 29.50
N ILE A 87 0.53 -6.80 30.19
CA ILE A 87 0.05 -6.51 31.56
C ILE A 87 -1.44 -6.13 31.56
N PHE A 88 -1.88 -5.39 30.55
CA PHE A 88 -3.27 -4.95 30.39
C PHE A 88 -3.85 -5.50 29.09
N PRO A 89 -4.15 -6.81 29.02
CA PRO A 89 -4.72 -7.41 27.82
C PRO A 89 -6.22 -7.10 27.79
N PHE A 90 -6.57 -5.84 27.58
CA PHE A 90 -7.97 -5.43 27.48
C PHE A 90 -8.50 -5.72 26.07
N PRO A 91 -9.73 -6.26 25.89
CA PRO A 91 -10.29 -6.56 24.57
C PRO A 91 -10.26 -5.39 23.59
N LEU A 92 -10.34 -4.14 24.06
CA LEU A 92 -10.23 -2.94 23.22
C LEU A 92 -8.88 -2.89 22.47
N PHE A 93 -7.78 -3.27 23.11
CA PHE A 93 -6.46 -3.26 22.46
C PHE A 93 -6.36 -4.31 21.35
N PHE A 94 -7.15 -5.39 21.45
CA PHE A 94 -7.23 -6.39 20.40
C PHE A 94 -7.90 -5.82 19.14
N ILE A 95 -8.98 -5.04 19.32
CA ILE A 95 -9.63 -4.32 18.22
C ILE A 95 -8.66 -3.33 17.56
N ILE A 96 -7.88 -2.61 18.36
CA ILE A 96 -6.84 -1.70 17.85
C ILE A 96 -5.82 -2.46 17.00
N GLY A 97 -5.38 -3.64 17.44
CA GLY A 97 -4.48 -4.49 16.67
C GLY A 97 -5.06 -4.92 15.31
N LEU A 98 -6.35 -5.26 15.26
CA LEU A 98 -7.04 -5.58 14.00
C LEU A 98 -7.16 -4.37 13.07
N VAL A 99 -7.52 -3.20 13.60
CA VAL A 99 -7.58 -1.96 12.82
C VAL A 99 -6.22 -1.64 12.21
N LEU A 100 -5.13 -1.76 12.97
CA LEU A 100 -3.78 -1.55 12.44
C LEU A 100 -3.45 -2.47 11.25
N ILE A 101 -3.88 -3.72 11.29
CA ILE A 101 -3.68 -4.66 10.16
C ILE A 101 -4.43 -4.19 8.91
N LEU A 102 -5.64 -3.64 9.07
CA LEU A 102 -6.43 -3.09 7.96
C LEU A 102 -5.82 -1.82 7.36
N PHE A 103 -5.09 -1.03 8.15
CA PHE A 103 -4.38 0.18 7.72
C PHE A 103 -2.93 -0.07 7.27
N ASP A 104 -2.63 -1.25 6.72
CA ASP A 104 -1.30 -1.65 6.24
C ASP A 104 -0.20 -1.78 7.33
N TYR A 105 -0.51 -1.61 8.62
CA TYR A 105 0.44 -1.84 9.72
C TYR A 105 0.47 -3.32 10.14
N GLN A 106 0.73 -4.21 9.18
CA GLN A 106 0.59 -5.66 9.36
C GLN A 106 1.44 -6.22 10.50
N ILE A 107 2.75 -5.91 10.54
CA ILE A 107 3.65 -6.47 11.57
C ILE A 107 3.25 -5.94 12.95
N ARG A 108 3.06 -4.62 13.06
CA ARG A 108 2.71 -3.95 14.30
C ARG A 108 1.39 -4.46 14.89
N GLY A 109 0.36 -4.58 14.07
CA GLY A 109 -0.94 -5.09 14.50
C GLY A 109 -0.90 -6.57 14.90
N LYS A 110 -0.18 -7.42 14.15
CA LYS A 110 0.02 -8.83 14.50
C LYS A 110 0.77 -8.99 15.83
N GLU A 111 1.83 -8.22 16.05
CA GLU A 111 2.56 -8.23 17.31
C GLU A 111 1.68 -7.81 18.48
N LEU A 112 0.89 -6.73 18.33
CA LEU A 112 0.00 -6.25 19.38
C LEU A 112 -1.04 -7.33 19.76
N CYS A 113 -1.71 -7.92 18.78
CA CYS A 113 -2.66 -9.01 19.02
C CYS A 113 -2.02 -10.21 19.71
N LYS A 114 -0.79 -10.59 19.30
CA LYS A 114 -0.04 -11.71 19.90
C LYS A 114 0.26 -11.49 21.38
N TRP A 115 0.73 -10.29 21.75
CA TRP A 115 1.06 -9.97 23.15
C TRP A 115 -0.17 -9.90 24.05
N ILE A 116 -1.30 -9.39 23.55
CA ILE A 116 -2.58 -9.40 24.27
C ILE A 116 -3.04 -10.84 24.51
N PHE A 117 -2.95 -11.69 23.49
CA PHE A 117 -3.32 -13.10 23.61
C PHE A 117 -2.47 -13.83 24.66
N PHE A 118 -1.15 -13.58 24.68
CA PHE A 118 -0.29 -14.10 25.74
C PHE A 118 -0.69 -13.59 27.13
N GLY A 119 -1.04 -12.31 27.25
CA GLY A 119 -1.57 -11.76 28.50
C GLY A 119 -2.81 -12.53 28.96
N TRP A 120 -3.80 -12.75 28.09
CA TRP A 120 -5.00 -13.54 28.42
C TRP A 120 -4.67 -14.95 28.89
N VAL A 121 -3.83 -15.67 28.15
CA VAL A 121 -3.43 -17.05 28.51
C VAL A 121 -2.73 -17.05 29.88
N PHE A 122 -1.87 -16.08 30.14
CA PHE A 122 -1.15 -15.95 31.41
C PHE A 122 -2.10 -15.72 32.59
N TYR A 123 -2.96 -14.70 32.51
CA TYR A 123 -3.92 -14.40 33.58
C TYR A 123 -4.94 -15.52 33.78
N PHE A 124 -5.41 -16.15 32.70
CA PHE A 124 -6.31 -17.31 32.81
C PHE A 124 -5.63 -18.47 33.54
N THR A 125 -4.37 -18.77 33.22
CA THR A 125 -3.59 -19.82 33.89
C THR A 125 -3.41 -19.50 35.37
N LEU A 126 -3.06 -18.26 35.72
CA LEU A 126 -2.93 -17.83 37.12
C LEU A 126 -4.25 -17.96 37.89
N LEU A 127 -5.39 -17.60 37.28
CA LEU A 127 -6.71 -17.75 37.89
C LEU A 127 -7.06 -19.20 38.17
N VAL A 128 -6.77 -20.11 37.23
CA VAL A 128 -6.99 -21.55 37.41
C VAL A 128 -6.11 -22.09 38.54
N ILE A 129 -4.82 -21.73 38.57
CA ILE A 129 -3.91 -22.11 39.66
C ILE A 129 -4.44 -21.59 41.00
N MET A 130 -4.79 -20.32 41.09
CA MET A 130 -5.31 -19.73 42.32
C MET A 130 -6.56 -20.46 42.83
N LYS A 131 -7.45 -20.89 41.93
CA LYS A 131 -8.64 -21.70 42.27
C LYS A 131 -8.33 -23.14 42.71
N ILE A 132 -7.17 -23.68 42.35
CA ILE A 132 -6.75 -25.02 42.76
C ILE A 132 -6.12 -24.97 44.16
N PHE A 133 -5.41 -23.90 44.49
CA PHE A 133 -4.69 -23.75 45.75
C PHE A 133 -5.48 -23.02 46.86
N LEU A 134 -6.55 -22.30 46.51
CA LEU A 134 -7.46 -21.60 47.43
C LEU A 134 -8.77 -22.39 47.59
#